data_AF-A0A935JVJ0-F1
#
_entry.id   AF-A0A935JVJ0-F1
#
_cell.length_a   1.000
_cell.length_b   1.000
_cell.length_c   1.000
_cell.angle_alpha   90.00
_cell.angle_beta   90.00
_cell.angle_gamma   90.00
#
_symmetry.space_group_name_H-M   'P 1'
#
loop_
_entity.id
_entity.type
_entity.pdbx_description
1 polymer ?
#
loop_
_entity_poly.entity_id
_entity_poly.type
_entity_poly.pdbx_seq_one_letter_code
_entity_poly.pdbx_strand_id
1 'polypeptide(L)'
;MFSALLNKLYWPCFFLIALVLLMFIFLYFYQINNWSDRNYYNWMNFKRIFLSLGILVGSYYMKHIGNDRAANLILYIPIGIFILVLIGGLIILLLFMQSGK
;
A
#
# COMPACT_ATOMS: atom_id res chain seq x y z
N MET A 1 -15.08 20.93 0.16
CA MET A 1 -13.82 21.07 -0.62
C MET A 1 -12.90 19.85 -0.46
N PHE A 2 -12.55 19.45 0.77
CA PHE A 2 -11.68 18.29 1.04
C PHE A 2 -12.22 16.94 0.53
N SER A 3 -13.51 16.64 0.75
CA SER A 3 -14.15 15.42 0.23
C SER A 3 -14.11 15.33 -1.31
N ALA A 4 -14.29 16.45 -2.00
CA ALA A 4 -14.21 16.51 -3.47
C ALA A 4 -12.79 16.26 -3.98
N LEU A 5 -11.75 16.72 -3.27
CA LEU A 5 -10.36 16.44 -3.59
C LEU A 5 -10.05 14.95 -3.40
N LEU A 6 -10.47 14.36 -2.28
CA LEU A 6 -10.29 12.92 -2.01
C LEU A 6 -10.99 12.05 -3.07
N ASN A 7 -12.16 12.44 -3.55
CA ASN A 7 -12.82 11.66 -4.59
C ASN A 7 -12.12 11.78 -5.97
N LYS A 8 -11.51 12.94 -6.26
CA LYS A 8 -10.68 13.13 -7.47
C LYS A 8 -9.38 12.31 -7.41
N LEU A 9 -8.76 12.23 -6.24
CA LEU A 9 -7.51 11.47 -6.03
C LEU A 9 -7.72 9.96 -5.95
N TYR A 10 -8.98 9.50 -5.86
CA TYR A 10 -9.30 8.09 -5.73
C TYR A 10 -8.68 7.24 -6.85
N TRP A 11 -8.92 7.60 -8.11
CA TRP A 11 -8.44 6.82 -9.25
C TRP A 11 -6.91 6.81 -9.37
N PRO A 12 -6.20 7.95 -9.22
CA PRO A 12 -4.75 7.96 -9.10
C PRO A 12 -4.22 7.02 -7.99
N CYS A 13 -4.78 7.08 -6.79
CA CYS A 13 -4.34 6.25 -5.67
C CYS A 13 -4.69 4.76 -5.89
N PHE A 14 -5.83 4.48 -6.50
CA PHE A 14 -6.24 3.13 -6.88
C PHE A 14 -5.24 2.52 -7.88
N PHE A 15 -4.84 3.30 -8.89
CA PHE A 15 -3.85 2.89 -9.86
C PHE A 15 -2.48 2.61 -9.21
N LEU A 16 -2.04 3.45 -8.26
CA LEU A 16 -0.81 3.22 -7.52
C LEU A 16 -0.83 1.89 -6.74
N ILE A 17 -1.93 1.58 -6.05
CA ILE A 17 -2.05 0.30 -5.32
C ILE A 17 -2.09 -0.88 -6.30
N ALA A 18 -2.71 -0.73 -7.47
CA ALA A 18 -2.69 -1.76 -8.51
C ALA A 18 -1.27 -2.02 -9.05
N LEU A 19 -0.44 -0.98 -9.20
CA LEU A 19 0.97 -1.14 -9.56
C LEU A 19 1.76 -1.86 -8.46
N VAL A 20 1.51 -1.54 -7.19
CA VAL A 20 2.13 -2.23 -6.05
C VAL A 20 1.73 -3.73 -6.01
N LEU A 21 0.46 -4.03 -6.27
CA LEU A 21 -0.01 -5.41 -6.41
C LEU A 21 0.75 -6.13 -7.54
N LEU A 22 0.86 -5.51 -8.71
CA LEU A 22 1.57 -6.07 -9.85
C LEU A 22 3.05 -6.35 -9.51
N MET A 23 3.70 -5.42 -8.80
CA MET A 23 5.07 -5.61 -8.30
C MET A 23 5.17 -6.83 -7.37
N PHE A 24 4.25 -7.02 -6.42
CA PHE A 24 4.27 -8.19 -5.55
C PHE A 24 4.02 -9.50 -6.29
N ILE A 25 3.16 -9.50 -7.31
CA ILE A 25 2.94 -10.65 -8.19
C ILE A 25 4.25 -11.02 -8.91
N PHE A 26 4.95 -10.04 -9.50
CA PHE A 26 6.24 -10.30 -10.14
C PHE A 26 7.29 -10.80 -9.16
N LEU A 27 7.39 -10.21 -7.97
CA LEU A 27 8.32 -10.65 -6.92
C LEU A 27 8.03 -12.09 -6.47
N TYR A 28 6.75 -12.46 -6.34
CA TYR A 28 6.34 -13.82 -6.00
C TYR A 28 6.85 -14.83 -7.05
N PHE A 29 6.62 -14.57 -8.35
CA PHE A 29 7.09 -15.47 -9.41
C PHE A 29 8.62 -15.46 -9.59
N TYR A 30 9.28 -14.33 -9.37
CA TYR A 30 10.74 -14.25 -9.44
C TYR A 30 11.41 -15.08 -8.32
N GLN A 31 10.89 -14.99 -7.10
CA GLN A 31 11.43 -15.71 -5.95
C GLN A 31 11.09 -17.21 -5.95
N ILE A 32 10.02 -17.61 -6.66
CA ILE A 32 9.80 -19.02 -7.02
C ILE A 32 10.97 -19.62 -7.81
N ASN A 33 11.83 -18.84 -8.46
CA ASN A 33 12.94 -19.39 -9.23
C ASN A 33 14.28 -19.46 -8.47
N ASN A 34 14.40 -18.89 -7.26
CA ASN A 34 15.65 -18.84 -6.49
C ASN A 34 15.60 -19.66 -5.17
N TRP A 35 16.78 -20.01 -4.65
CA TRP A 35 17.10 -21.03 -3.62
C TRP A 35 16.66 -20.75 -2.14
N SER A 36 16.88 -21.78 -1.29
CA SER A 36 16.75 -22.00 0.18
C SER A 36 15.57 -21.41 0.97
N ASP A 37 15.26 -20.12 0.82
CA ASP A 37 14.29 -19.41 1.68
C ASP A 37 12.94 -19.16 0.97
N ARG A 38 12.75 -19.83 -0.17
CA ARG A 38 11.62 -19.69 -1.08
C ARG A 38 10.27 -19.67 -0.36
N ASN A 39 10.03 -20.59 0.56
CA ASN A 39 8.74 -20.70 1.23
C ASN A 39 8.43 -19.50 2.11
N TYR A 40 9.43 -18.95 2.81
CA TYR A 40 9.24 -17.80 3.68
C TYR A 40 8.90 -16.54 2.86
N TYR A 41 9.71 -16.24 1.85
CA TYR A 41 9.52 -15.04 1.02
C TYR A 41 8.28 -15.14 0.12
N ASN A 42 7.99 -16.32 -0.43
CA ASN A 42 6.76 -16.55 -1.21
C ASN A 42 5.52 -16.38 -0.34
N TRP A 43 5.52 -16.91 0.88
CA TRP A 43 4.39 -16.73 1.81
C TRP A 43 4.21 -15.25 2.18
N MET A 44 5.31 -14.51 2.37
CA MET A 44 5.25 -13.09 2.64
C MET A 44 4.68 -12.29 1.46
N ASN A 45 5.13 -12.56 0.23
CA ASN A 45 4.60 -11.91 -0.97
C ASN A 45 3.15 -12.30 -1.23
N PHE A 46 2.79 -13.57 -1.02
CA PHE A 46 1.41 -14.05 -1.13
C PHE A 46 0.48 -13.26 -0.19
N LYS A 47 0.86 -13.10 1.09
CA LYS A 47 0.10 -12.24 2.03
C LYS A 47 -0.04 -10.80 1.54
N ARG A 48 1.04 -10.22 0.98
CA ARG A 48 1.04 -8.85 0.44
C ARG A 48 0.16 -8.71 -0.81
N ILE A 49 0.12 -9.73 -1.66
CA ILE A 49 -0.79 -9.83 -2.81
C ILE A 49 -2.24 -9.81 -2.33
N PHE A 50 -2.62 -10.71 -1.41
CA PHE A 50 -4.00 -10.79 -0.90
C PHE A 50 -4.43 -9.51 -0.18
N LEU A 51 -3.53 -8.89 0.58
CA LEU A 51 -3.81 -7.60 1.22
C LEU A 51 -4.08 -6.50 0.18
N SER A 52 -3.21 -6.36 -0.81
CA SER A 52 -3.35 -5.32 -1.85
C SER A 52 -4.58 -5.56 -2.71
N LEU A 53 -4.87 -6.81 -3.05
CA LEU A 53 -6.07 -7.23 -3.77
C LEU A 53 -7.33 -6.92 -2.95
N GLY A 54 -7.33 -7.24 -1.65
CA GLY A 54 -8.45 -6.94 -0.75
C GLY A 54 -8.74 -5.44 -0.63
N ILE A 55 -7.71 -4.60 -0.58
CA ILE A 55 -7.85 -3.14 -0.59
C ILE A 55 -8.48 -2.67 -1.91
N LEU A 56 -7.99 -3.15 -3.06
CA LEU A 56 -8.52 -2.76 -4.37
C LEU A 56 -9.97 -3.20 -4.55
N VAL A 57 -10.26 -4.48 -4.30
CA VAL A 57 -11.61 -5.04 -4.46
C VAL A 57 -12.58 -4.41 -3.47
N GLY A 58 -12.20 -4.31 -2.20
CA GLY A 58 -13.04 -3.70 -1.16
C GLY A 58 -13.33 -2.24 -1.43
N SER A 59 -12.32 -1.48 -1.84
CA SER A 59 -12.47 -0.06 -2.20
C SER A 59 -13.37 0.12 -3.43
N TYR A 60 -13.12 -0.65 -4.49
CA TYR A 60 -13.90 -0.60 -5.72
C TYR A 60 -15.37 -0.99 -5.49
N TYR A 61 -15.61 -2.07 -4.74
CA TYR A 61 -16.97 -2.50 -4.39
C TYR A 61 -17.73 -1.41 -3.64
N MET A 62 -17.11 -0.81 -2.62
CA MET A 62 -17.73 0.28 -1.85
C MET A 62 -18.04 1.50 -2.73
N LYS A 63 -17.17 1.80 -3.72
CA LYS A 63 -17.41 2.87 -4.67
C LYS A 63 -18.57 2.54 -5.62
N HIS A 64 -18.68 1.29 -6.06
CA HIS A 64 -19.73 0.84 -6.97
C HIS A 64 -21.12 0.93 -6.34
N ILE A 65 -21.26 0.62 -5.05
CA ILE A 65 -22.52 0.76 -4.31
C ILE A 65 -22.82 2.20 -3.86
N GLY A 66 -22.01 3.18 -4.29
CA GLY A 66 -22.19 4.60 -3.98
C GLY A 66 -21.67 5.04 -2.60
N ASN A 67 -20.98 4.17 -1.86
CA ASN A 67 -20.36 4.52 -0.58
C ASN A 67 -18.94 5.07 -0.77
N ASP A 68 -18.86 6.28 -1.34
CA ASP A 68 -17.60 6.98 -1.62
C ASP A 68 -16.75 7.18 -0.36
N ARG A 69 -17.37 7.37 0.81
CA ARG A 69 -16.65 7.55 2.07
C ARG A 69 -15.91 6.27 2.47
N ALA A 70 -16.58 5.12 2.41
CA ALA A 70 -15.96 3.84 2.73
C ALA A 70 -14.88 3.46 1.69
N ALA A 71 -15.15 3.70 0.40
CA ALA A 71 -14.18 3.45 -0.67
C ALA A 71 -12.87 4.23 -0.44
N ASN A 72 -12.99 5.53 -0.19
CA ASN A 72 -11.86 6.40 0.12
C ASN A 72 -11.14 5.96 1.39
N LEU A 73 -11.87 5.56 2.44
CA LEU A 73 -11.28 5.15 3.71
C LEU A 73 -10.45 3.85 3.58
N ILE A 74 -10.96 2.87 2.85
CA ILE A 74 -10.23 1.61 2.55
C ILE A 74 -8.94 1.91 1.79
N LEU A 75 -8.99 2.85 0.85
CA LEU A 75 -7.83 3.22 0.01
C LEU A 75 -6.79 4.05 0.76
N TYR A 76 -7.23 5.05 1.54
CA TYR A 76 -6.35 6.07 2.11
C TYR A 76 -5.78 5.72 3.48
N ILE A 77 -6.41 4.83 4.27
CA ILE A 77 -5.82 4.41 5.55
C ILE A 77 -4.43 3.77 5.36
N PRO A 78 -4.25 2.80 4.45
CA PRO A 78 -2.93 2.20 4.21
C PRO A 78 -1.90 3.24 3.76
N ILE A 79 -2.30 4.17 2.88
CA ILE A 79 -1.44 5.25 2.38
C ILE A 79 -1.05 6.20 3.53
N GLY A 80 -2.00 6.57 4.39
CA GLY A 80 -1.76 7.41 5.55
C GLY A 80 -0.79 6.76 6.55
N ILE A 81 -0.97 5.48 6.85
CA ILE A 81 -0.05 4.72 7.71
C ILE A 81 1.36 4.72 7.11
N PHE A 82 1.48 4.46 5.79
CA PHE A 82 2.77 4.47 5.11
C PHE A 82 3.46 5.84 5.20
N ILE A 83 2.74 6.93 4.96
CA ILE A 83 3.27 8.29 5.07
C ILE A 83 3.72 8.59 6.51
N LEU A 84 2.94 8.20 7.52
CA LEU A 84 3.31 8.41 8.93
C LEU A 84 4.59 7.66 9.30
N VAL A 85 4.75 6.41 8.86
CA VAL A 85 5.98 5.63 9.09
C VAL A 85 7.17 6.30 8.42
N LEU A 86 7.00 6.80 7.18
CA LEU A 86 8.06 7.44 6.43
C LEU A 86 8.50 8.76 7.07
N ILE A 87 7.55 9.59 7.49
CA ILE A 87 7.83 10.84 8.23
C ILE A 87 8.49 10.53 9.58
N GLY A 88 7.97 9.57 10.34
CA GLY A 88 8.55 9.17 11.63
C GLY A 88 9.99 8.67 11.49
N GLY A 89 10.26 7.84 10.47
CA GLY A 89 11.60 7.38 10.16
C GLY A 89 12.57 8.51 9.79
N LEU A 90 12.11 9.48 8.99
CA LEU A 90 12.90 10.67 8.65
C LEU A 90 13.22 11.53 9.88
N ILE A 91 12.24 11.75 10.77
CA ILE A 91 12.46 12.52 12.01
C ILE A 91 13.53 11.84 12.86
N ILE A 92 13.43 10.53 13.06
CA ILE A 92 14.42 9.76 13.83
C ILE A 92 15.82 9.90 13.20
N LEU A 93 15.92 9.76 11.88
CA LEU A 93 17.20 9.90 11.17
C LEU A 93 17.81 11.29 11.37
N LEU A 94 17.00 12.36 11.28
CA LEU A 94 17.45 13.73 11.50
C LEU A 94 17.96 13.95 12.93
N LEU A 95 17.28 13.37 13.94
CA LEU A 95 17.73 13.44 15.32
C LEU A 95 19.09 12.75 15.52
N PHE A 96 19.31 11.58 14.90
CA PHE A 96 20.61 10.89 14.96
C PHE A 96 21.71 11.68 14.27
N MET A 97 21.43 12.30 13.13
CA MET A 97 22.40 13.15 12.41
C MET A 97 22.79 14.41 13.19
N GLN A 98 21.90 14.91 14.06
CA GLN A 98 22.19 16.05 14.95
C GLN A 98 22.92 15.64 16.23
N SER A 99 22.66 14.45 16.77
CA SER A 99 23.30 13.91 17.98
C SER A 99 24.78 13.53 17.79
N GLY A 100 25.21 13.33 16.54
CA GLY A 100 26.61 13.04 16.18
C GLY A 100 27.49 14.28 15.96
N LYS A 101 26.99 15.49 16.24
CA LYS A 101 27.74 16.76 16.25
C LYS A 101 27.83 17.28 17.68
#